data_AF-D9ZL56-F1
#
_entry.id   AF-D9ZL56-F1
#
_cell.length_a   1.000
_cell.length_b   1.000
_cell.length_c   1.000
_cell.angle_alpha   90.00
_cell.angle_beta   90.00
_cell.angle_gamma   90.00
#
_symmetry.space_group_name_H-M   'P 1'
#
loop_
_entity.id
_entity.type
_entity.pdbx_description
1 polymer ?
#
loop_
_entity_poly.entity_id
_entity_poly.type
_entity_poly.pdbx_seq_one_letter_code
_entity_poly.pdbx_strand_id
1 'polypeptide(L)' 'MPQLDPMPWFSILFVSWLIFLAFSPIKISKYTNLNDPTHKTYKGLSKSWSWPWF' A
#
# COMPACT_ATOMS: atom_id res chain seq x y z
N MET A 1 28.51 18.95 27.56
CA MET A 1 28.92 17.92 26.59
C MET A 1 28.42 18.33 25.21
N PRO A 2 29.22 18.28 24.14
CA PRO A 2 28.85 18.79 22.81
C PRO A 2 27.68 18.03 22.13
N GLN A 3 27.23 16.91 22.70
CA GLN A 3 26.03 16.17 22.26
C GLN A 3 24.70 16.78 22.75
N LEU A 4 24.74 17.65 23.76
CA LEU A 4 23.56 18.30 24.36
C LEU A 4 23.14 19.59 23.67
N ASP A 5 23.92 20.07 22.69
CA ASP A 5 23.50 21.20 21.86
C ASP A 5 22.39 20.71 20.91
N PRO A 6 21.13 21.18 21.07
CA PRO A 6 20.00 20.76 20.23
C PRO A 6 20.06 21.35 18.80
N MET A 7 20.97 22.31 18.60
CA MET A 7 21.02 23.19 17.43
C MET A 7 21.24 22.47 16.07
N PRO A 8 22.03 21.39 15.96
CA PRO A 8 22.13 20.65 14.70
C PRO A 8 21.10 19.52 14.57
N TRP A 9 20.52 19.03 15.68
CA TRP A 9 19.69 17.81 15.69
C TRP A 9 18.38 17.97 14.92
N PHE A 10 17.71 19.11 15.07
CA PHE A 10 16.46 19.36 14.35
C PHE A 10 16.67 19.38 12.83
N SER A 11 17.74 20.05 12.38
CA SER A 11 18.10 20.10 10.95
C SER A 11 18.48 18.73 10.40
N ILE A 12 19.26 17.94 11.15
CA ILE A 12 19.64 16.57 10.75
C ILE A 12 18.39 15.69 10.63
N LEU A 13 17.48 15.76 11.60
CA LEU A 13 16.22 15.02 11.58
C LEU A 13 15.38 15.43 10.37
N PHE A 14 15.20 16.74 10.14
CA PHE A 14 14.39 17.24 9.04
C PHE A 14 14.92 16.82 7.67
N VAL A 15 16.24 16.92 7.46
CA VAL A 15 16.89 16.49 6.20
C VAL A 15 16.78 14.98 6.02
N SER A 16 16.98 14.19 7.08
CA SER A 16 16.82 12.73 7.03
C SER A 16 15.40 12.33 6.63
N TRP A 17 14.39 12.98 7.23
CA TRP A 17 12.98 12.73 6.89
C TRP A 17 12.63 13.14 5.47
N LEU A 18 13.14 14.28 4.98
CA LEU A 18 12.94 14.71 3.59
C LEU A 18 13.52 13.70 2.60
N ILE A 19 14.73 13.20 2.84
CA ILE A 19 15.36 12.16 2.02
C ILE A 19 14.48 10.91 2.04
N PHE A 20 14.09 10.42 3.23
CA PHE A 20 13.26 9.23 3.33
C PHE A 20 11.93 9.35 2.55
N LEU A 21 11.24 10.48 2.69
CA LEU A 21 9.98 10.76 1.99
C LEU A 21 10.17 10.90 0.47
N ALA A 22 11.28 11.49 0.01
CA ALA A 22 11.56 11.63 -1.42
C ALA A 22 11.86 10.28 -2.08
N PHE A 23 12.57 9.38 -1.40
CA PHE A 23 12.96 8.07 -1.95
C PHE A 23 11.90 6.97 -1.76
N SER A 24 11.04 7.07 -0.74
CA SER A 24 9.95 6.12 -0.47
C SER A 24 9.02 5.84 -1.67
N PRO A 25 8.45 6.85 -2.37
CA PRO A 25 7.52 6.61 -3.47
C PRO A 25 8.19 5.96 -4.69
N ILE A 26 9.48 6.19 -4.92
CA ILE A 26 10.24 5.59 -6.05
C ILE A 26 10.26 4.06 -5.92
N LYS A 27 10.34 3.55 -4.70
CA LYS A 27 10.37 2.12 -4.42
C LYS A 27 8.97 1.51 -4.41
N ILE A 28 8.00 2.20 -3.81
CA ILE A 28 6.65 1.67 -3.58
C ILE A 28 5.76 1.80 -4.83
N SER A 29 5.99 2.80 -5.69
CA SER A 29 5.17 2.99 -6.92
C SER A 29 5.31 1.87 -7.94
N LYS A 30 6.31 0.99 -7.83
CA LYS A 30 6.45 -0.19 -8.70
C LYS A 30 5.55 -1.35 -8.26
N TYR A 31 4.83 -1.23 -7.14
CA TYR A 31 3.93 -2.26 -6.68
C TYR A 31 2.67 -2.26 -7.54
N THR A 32 2.57 -3.26 -8.42
CA THR A 32 1.33 -3.60 -9.10
C THR A 32 0.39 -4.26 -8.10
N ASN A 33 -0.71 -3.60 -7.77
CA ASN A 33 -1.75 -4.18 -6.93
C ASN A 33 -2.47 -5.30 -7.72
N LEU A 34 -2.16 -6.55 -7.40
CA LEU A 34 -2.74 -7.75 -8.02
C LEU A 34 -4.15 -8.08 -7.51
N ASN A 35 -4.57 -7.46 -6.41
CA ASN A 35 -5.92 -7.55 -5.87
C ASN A 35 -6.67 -6.28 -6.23
N ASP A 36 -7.08 -6.17 -7.48
CA ASP A 36 -8.29 -5.41 -7.77
C ASP A 36 -9.44 -6.38 -7.45
N PRO A 37 -10.17 -6.22 -6.34
CA PRO A 37 -11.37 -7.01 -6.11
C PRO A 37 -12.39 -6.56 -7.15
N THR A 38 -12.25 -7.07 -8.38
CA THR A 38 -13.25 -6.93 -9.41
C THR A 38 -14.54 -7.40 -8.77
N HIS A 39 -15.50 -6.48 -8.63
CA HIS A 39 -16.81 -6.80 -8.12
C HIS A 39 -17.41 -7.75 -9.15
N LYS A 40 -17.19 -9.06 -8.97
CA LYS A 40 -17.72 -10.10 -9.85
C LYS A 40 -19.22 -9.94 -9.75
N THR A 41 -19.80 -9.20 -10.67
CA THR A 41 -21.23 -9.14 -10.83
C THR A 41 -21.56 -10.53 -11.34
N TYR A 42 -21.94 -11.42 -10.44
CA TYR A 42 -22.44 -12.75 -10.77
C TYR A 42 -23.78 -12.53 -11.50
N LYS A 43 -23.71 -12.04 -12.74
CA LYS A 43 -24.79 -12.10 -13.73
C LYS A 43 -24.66 -13.44 -14.45
N GLY A 44 -24.63 -14.50 -13.65
CA GLY A 44 -24.57 -15.87 -14.11
C GLY A 44 -25.85 -16.53 -13.62
N LEU A 45 -26.89 -16.42 -14.46
CA LEU A 45 -28.11 -17.24 -14.46
C LEU A 45 -28.08 -18.32 -13.38
N SER A 46 -28.87 -18.16 -12.32
CA SER A 46 -29.15 -19.23 -11.36
C SER A 46 -29.86 -20.36 -12.11
N LYS A 47 -29.10 -21.17 -12.84
CA LYS A 47 -29.57 -22.49 -13.25
C LYS A 47 -29.73 -23.25 -11.96
N SER A 48 -30.98 -23.30 -11.50
CA SER A 48 -31.42 -24.22 -10.46
C SER A 48 -30.85 -25.58 -10.83
N TRP A 49 -29.97 -26.10 -9.99
CA TRP A 49 -29.41 -27.41 -10.15
C TRP A 49 -30.55 -28.41 -9.89
N SER A 50 -31.22 -28.85 -10.96
CA SER A 50 -32.24 -29.88 -10.87
C SER A 50 -31.53 -31.20 -10.52
N TRP A 51 -31.63 -31.58 -9.24
CA TRP A 51 -31.08 -32.84 -8.73
C TRP A 51 -31.60 -34.01 -9.58
N PRO A 52 -30.74 -34.96 -10.00
CA PRO A 52 -31.09 -35.94 -11.03
C PRO A 52 -31.86 -37.15 -10.48
N TRP A 53 -32.57 -37.00 -9.35
CA TRP A 53 -33.26 -38.11 -8.68
C TRP A 53 -34.80 -38.01 -8.79
N PHE A 54 -35.30 -37.43 -9.88
CA PHE A 54 -36.65 -37.65 -10.40
C PHE A 54 -36.60 -37.99 -11.89
#